data_AF-A0AAW9RYX4-F1
#
_entry.id   AF-A0AAW9RYX4-F1
#
_cell.length_a   1.000
_cell.length_b   1.000
_cell.length_c   1.000
_cell.angle_alpha   90.00
_cell.angle_beta   90.00
_cell.angle_gamma   90.00
#
_symmetry.space_group_name_H-M   'P 1'
#
loop_
_entity.id
_entity.type
_entity.pdbx_description
1 polymer ?
#
loop_
_entity_poly.entity_id
_entity_poly.type
_entity_poly.pdbx_seq_one_letter_code
_entity_poly.pdbx_strand_id
1 'polypeptide(L)'
;MQLLLKRSQGTTAILARPVFRLYARVEFEDDEEAIVKRYRFESAKLIVAIQPGLLRRSALVAAAVFVTCFILLARTSWQLAGLLGVVGGGAAGWLYFDRARETIFVKDLIHGRYFECKSIIELARKEAWLGLITSFLRQVMESAKHWDGTEAVPIDALSKQEAKYVVIRGL
;
A
#
# COMPACT_ATOMS: atom_id res chain seq x y z
N MET A 1 12.20 10.61 -11.58
CA MET A 1 11.06 10.44 -10.64
C MET A 1 10.77 11.66 -9.77
N GLN A 2 9.49 12.07 -9.68
CA GLN A 2 9.00 13.18 -8.83
C GLN A 2 7.77 12.77 -7.99
N LEU A 3 7.70 13.24 -6.73
CA LEU A 3 6.53 13.05 -5.86
C LEU A 3 5.65 14.30 -5.87
N LEU A 4 4.45 14.18 -6.41
CA LEU A 4 3.44 15.23 -6.39
C LEU A 4 2.55 15.09 -5.16
N LEU A 5 2.48 16.16 -4.36
CA LEU A 5 1.63 16.23 -3.18
C LEU A 5 0.63 17.38 -3.32
N LYS A 6 -0.65 17.11 -3.03
CA LYS A 6 -1.68 18.14 -2.92
C LYS A 6 -2.41 18.01 -1.59
N ARG A 7 -2.31 19.06 -0.77
CA ARG A 7 -3.00 19.17 0.52
C ARG A 7 -4.36 19.78 0.27
N SER A 8 -5.41 19.19 0.84
CA SER A 8 -6.77 19.70 0.73
C SER A 8 -7.48 19.60 2.08
N GLN A 9 -8.32 20.58 2.35
CA GLN A 9 -9.17 20.63 3.52
C GLN A 9 -10.61 20.54 3.07
N GLY A 10 -11.35 19.59 3.62
CA GLY A 10 -12.79 19.48 3.46
C GLY A 10 -13.51 19.63 4.79
N THR A 11 -14.82 19.80 4.72
CA THR A 11 -15.72 19.73 5.86
C THR A 11 -16.61 18.50 5.71
N THR A 12 -16.78 17.71 6.76
CA THR A 12 -17.73 16.58 6.70
C THR A 12 -19.16 17.14 6.69
N ALA A 13 -19.98 16.70 5.72
CA ALA A 13 -21.35 17.18 5.53
C ALA A 13 -22.27 17.03 6.76
N ILE A 14 -21.96 16.12 7.69
CA ILE A 14 -22.85 15.74 8.80
C ILE A 14 -22.44 16.40 10.13
N LEU A 15 -21.18 16.82 10.29
CA LEU A 15 -20.63 17.22 11.60
C LEU A 15 -19.72 18.45 11.56
N ALA A 16 -19.58 19.12 10.42
CA ALA A 16 -18.70 20.29 10.20
C ALA A 16 -17.26 20.12 10.72
N ARG A 17 -16.81 18.88 10.94
CA ARG A 17 -15.45 18.59 11.37
C ARG A 17 -14.50 18.78 10.19
N PRO A 18 -13.33 19.40 10.40
CA PRO A 18 -12.33 19.51 9.36
C PRO A 18 -11.79 18.11 9.05
N VAL A 19 -11.87 17.70 7.79
CA VAL A 19 -11.24 16.48 7.27
C VAL A 19 -10.08 16.91 6.40
N PHE A 20 -8.88 16.50 6.79
CA PHE A 20 -7.68 16.78 6.02
C PHE A 20 -7.47 15.65 5.01
N ARG A 21 -7.18 16.00 3.76
CA ARG A 21 -6.93 15.05 2.69
C ARG A 21 -5.58 15.36 2.05
N LEU A 22 -4.71 14.37 1.99
CA LEU A 22 -3.44 14.43 1.30
C LEU A 22 -3.53 13.59 0.04
N TYR A 23 -3.44 14.23 -1.11
CA TYR A 23 -3.27 13.54 -2.39
C TYR A 23 -1.78 13.35 -2.64
N ALA A 24 -1.38 12.13 -3.00
CA ALA A 24 -0.02 11.84 -3.42
C ALA A 24 -0.02 11.05 -4.73
N ARG A 25 0.85 11.45 -5.66
CA ARG A 25 1.10 10.75 -6.92
C ARG A 25 2.59 10.77 -7.22
N VAL A 26 3.14 9.68 -7.74
CA VAL A 26 4.52 9.63 -8.22
C VAL A 26 4.51 9.67 -9.73
N GLU A 27 5.30 10.58 -10.31
CA GLU A 27 5.56 10.64 -11.74
C GLU A 27 6.95 10.06 -12.02
N PHE A 28 6.98 9.13 -12.97
CA PHE A 28 8.18 8.45 -13.44
C PHE A 28 8.59 9.05 -14.78
N GLU A 29 9.89 9.04 -15.05
CA GLU A 29 10.43 9.28 -16.39
C GLU A 29 10.25 8.01 -17.25
N ASP A 30 10.32 8.14 -18.58
CA ASP A 30 10.03 7.04 -19.53
C ASP A 30 10.92 5.79 -19.30
N ASP A 31 12.17 6.01 -18.89
CA ASP A 31 13.13 4.95 -18.55
C ASP A 31 12.79 4.24 -17.22
N GLU A 32 12.33 5.00 -16.24
CA GLU A 32 11.89 4.51 -14.93
C GLU A 32 10.59 3.69 -15.03
N GLU A 33 9.66 4.08 -15.91
CA GLU A 33 8.41 3.34 -16.13
C GLU A 33 8.68 1.94 -16.71
N ALA A 34 9.65 1.81 -17.62
CA ALA A 34 10.07 0.53 -18.16
C ALA A 34 10.62 -0.41 -17.07
N ILE A 35 11.35 0.13 -16.09
CA ILE A 35 11.89 -0.63 -14.94
C ILE A 35 10.75 -1.10 -14.03
N VAL A 36 9.78 -0.23 -13.73
CA VAL A 36 8.59 -0.57 -12.94
C VAL A 36 7.85 -1.76 -13.55
N LYS A 37 7.68 -1.75 -14.87
CA LYS A 37 7.02 -2.84 -15.61
C LYS A 37 7.87 -4.10 -15.66
N ARG A 38 9.19 -3.98 -15.93
CA ARG A 38 10.13 -5.13 -16.02
C ARG A 38 10.20 -5.91 -14.71
N TYR A 39 10.29 -5.21 -13.58
CA TYR A 39 10.42 -5.83 -12.25
C TYR A 39 9.10 -5.94 -11.48
N ARG A 40 7.96 -5.62 -12.10
CA ARG A 40 6.61 -5.68 -11.50
C ARG A 40 6.50 -4.91 -10.18
N PHE A 41 7.17 -3.76 -10.08
CA PHE A 41 7.14 -2.94 -8.86
C PHE A 41 5.74 -2.44 -8.51
N GLU A 42 4.79 -2.40 -9.46
CA GLU A 42 3.38 -2.04 -9.24
C GLU A 42 2.72 -2.75 -8.04
N SER A 43 3.06 -4.03 -7.83
CA SER A 43 2.50 -4.87 -6.77
C SER A 43 3.31 -4.84 -5.47
N ALA A 44 4.46 -4.15 -5.45
CA ALA A 44 5.29 -4.05 -4.28
C ALA A 44 4.56 -3.25 -3.18
N LYS A 45 4.63 -3.78 -1.96
CA LYS A 45 4.11 -3.11 -0.77
C LYS A 45 5.19 -2.15 -0.27
N LEU A 46 4.92 -0.86 -0.38
CA LEU A 46 5.83 0.18 0.12
C LEU A 46 5.65 0.40 1.63
N ILE A 47 4.41 0.24 2.12
CA ILE A 47 4.10 0.29 3.55
C ILE A 47 3.35 -0.96 3.95
N VAL A 48 3.89 -1.68 4.94
CA VAL A 48 3.17 -2.74 5.65
C VAL A 48 2.79 -2.21 7.03
N ALA A 49 1.68 -1.47 7.10
CA ALA A 49 1.08 -1.10 8.38
C ALA A 49 0.21 -2.26 8.86
N ILE A 50 0.58 -2.91 9.95
CA ILE A 50 -0.25 -3.93 10.61
C ILE A 50 -1.39 -3.19 11.31
N GLN A 51 -2.59 -3.27 10.76
CA GLN A 51 -3.77 -2.62 11.33
C GLN A 51 -4.64 -3.63 12.09
N PRO A 52 -4.58 -3.67 13.43
CA PRO A 52 -5.45 -4.54 14.22
C PRO A 52 -6.90 -4.08 14.06
N GLY A 53 -7.77 -5.00 13.64
CA GLY A 53 -9.22 -4.79 13.60
C GLY A 53 -9.78 -4.14 12.32
N LEU A 54 -8.97 -3.77 11.33
CA LEU A 54 -9.50 -3.33 10.02
C LEU A 54 -10.38 -4.42 9.39
N LEU A 55 -9.89 -5.66 9.40
CA LEU A 55 -10.63 -6.81 8.89
C LEU A 55 -11.97 -6.97 9.62
N ARG A 56 -11.97 -6.85 10.96
CA ARG A 56 -13.19 -6.91 11.77
C ARG A 56 -14.19 -5.80 11.40
N ARG A 57 -13.72 -4.57 11.23
CA ARG A 57 -14.58 -3.44 10.83
C ARG A 57 -15.13 -3.60 9.42
N SER A 58 -14.31 -4.05 8.47
CA SER A 58 -14.77 -4.35 7.10
C SER A 58 -15.81 -5.47 7.08
N ALA A 59 -15.63 -6.51 7.91
CA ALA A 59 -16.59 -7.59 8.07
C ALA A 59 -17.90 -7.10 8.71
N LEU A 60 -17.84 -6.20 9.70
CA LEU A 60 -19.03 -5.58 10.29
C LEU A 60 -19.79 -4.73 9.27
N VAL A 61 -19.09 -3.95 8.44
CA VAL A 61 -19.73 -3.17 7.36
C VAL A 61 -20.37 -4.10 6.33
N ALA A 62 -19.67 -5.16 5.92
CA ALA A 62 -20.20 -6.17 5.01
C ALA A 62 -21.46 -6.85 5.57
N ALA A 63 -21.44 -7.23 6.85
CA ALA A 63 -22.56 -7.84 7.55
C ALA A 63 -23.75 -6.87 7.68
N ALA A 64 -23.50 -5.60 8.02
CA ALA A 64 -24.55 -4.59 8.12
C ALA A 64 -25.28 -4.37 6.78
N VAL A 65 -24.52 -4.29 5.69
CA VAL A 65 -25.08 -4.15 4.34
C VAL A 65 -25.83 -5.43 3.93
N PHE A 66 -25.25 -6.61 4.20
CA PHE A 66 -25.91 -7.90 3.97
C PHE A 66 -27.28 -7.96 4.67
N VAL A 67 -27.33 -7.66 5.97
CA VAL A 67 -28.57 -7.69 6.77
C VAL A 67 -29.57 -6.67 6.24
N THR A 68 -29.12 -5.47 5.87
CA THR A 68 -30.01 -4.42 5.33
C THR A 68 -30.62 -4.85 4.00
N CYS A 69 -29.81 -5.35 3.06
CA CYS A 69 -30.29 -5.88 1.78
C CYS A 69 -31.24 -7.06 1.99
N PHE A 70 -30.91 -7.95 2.93
CA PHE A 70 -31.72 -9.12 3.23
C PHE A 70 -33.09 -8.72 3.78
N ILE A 71 -33.17 -7.82 4.77
CA ILE A 71 -34.45 -7.36 5.35
C ILE A 71 -35.33 -6.68 4.30
N LEU A 72 -34.75 -5.84 3.43
CA LEU A 72 -35.50 -5.10 2.41
C LEU A 72 -36.04 -6.02 1.31
N LEU A 73 -35.28 -7.03 0.91
CA LEU A 73 -35.61 -7.88 -0.24
C LEU A 73 -36.25 -9.22 0.15
N ALA A 74 -36.18 -9.62 1.42
CA ALA A 74 -36.75 -10.89 1.91
C ALA A 74 -38.27 -10.97 1.72
N ARG A 75 -38.96 -9.83 1.73
CA ARG A 75 -40.41 -9.78 1.43
C ARG A 75 -40.74 -10.13 -0.02
N THR A 76 -39.82 -9.88 -0.95
CA THR A 76 -40.04 -10.11 -2.38
C THR A 76 -39.58 -11.51 -2.78
N SER A 77 -38.36 -11.89 -2.39
CA SER A 77 -37.81 -13.21 -2.68
C SER A 77 -36.61 -13.49 -1.79
N TRP A 78 -36.69 -14.60 -1.06
CA TRP A 78 -35.64 -15.02 -0.13
C TRP A 78 -34.33 -15.37 -0.86
N GLN A 79 -34.43 -15.93 -2.06
CA GLN A 79 -33.28 -16.31 -2.89
C GLN A 79 -32.56 -15.08 -3.45
N LEU A 80 -33.31 -14.10 -3.96
CA LEU A 80 -32.75 -12.83 -4.44
C LEU A 80 -32.15 -12.01 -3.29
N ALA A 81 -32.81 -12.01 -2.13
CA ALA A 81 -32.31 -11.34 -0.93
C ALA A 81 -30.97 -11.90 -0.46
N GLY A 82 -30.82 -13.23 -0.46
CA GLY A 82 -29.55 -13.88 -0.14
C GLY A 82 -28.45 -13.52 -1.14
N LEU A 83 -28.72 -13.65 -2.44
CA LEU A 83 -27.72 -13.43 -3.49
C LEU A 83 -27.26 -11.96 -3.55
N LEU A 84 -28.20 -11.02 -3.57
CA LEU A 84 -27.89 -9.58 -3.59
C LEU A 84 -27.29 -9.12 -2.26
N GLY A 85 -27.69 -9.72 -1.13
CA GLY A 85 -27.07 -9.47 0.16
C GLY A 85 -25.59 -9.86 0.17
N VAL A 86 -25.24 -11.06 -0.32
CA VAL A 86 -23.83 -11.51 -0.37
C VAL A 86 -23.02 -10.61 -1.30
N VAL A 87 -23.52 -10.32 -2.50
CA VAL A 87 -22.82 -9.48 -3.47
C VAL A 87 -22.65 -8.06 -2.95
N GLY A 88 -23.74 -7.45 -2.45
CA GLY A 88 -23.73 -6.09 -1.91
C GLY A 88 -22.88 -5.96 -0.65
N GLY A 89 -23.00 -6.89 0.28
CA GLY A 89 -22.18 -6.94 1.50
C GLY A 89 -20.70 -7.14 1.18
N GLY A 90 -20.37 -8.07 0.28
CA GLY A 90 -19.01 -8.30 -0.18
C GLY A 90 -18.40 -7.07 -0.84
N ALA A 91 -19.13 -6.44 -1.78
CA ALA A 91 -18.69 -5.22 -2.46
C ALA A 91 -18.48 -4.06 -1.47
N ALA A 92 -19.41 -3.84 -0.54
CA ALA A 92 -19.31 -2.79 0.46
C ALA A 92 -18.14 -3.02 1.43
N GLY A 93 -17.95 -4.26 1.90
CA GLY A 93 -16.82 -4.64 2.74
C GLY A 93 -15.48 -4.44 2.04
N TRP A 94 -15.39 -4.84 0.77
CA TRP A 94 -14.20 -4.66 -0.06
C TRP A 94 -13.89 -3.19 -0.30
N LEU A 95 -14.88 -2.36 -0.66
CA LEU A 95 -14.72 -0.92 -0.84
C LEU A 95 -14.30 -0.22 0.46
N TYR A 96 -14.86 -0.64 1.60
CA TYR A 96 -14.47 -0.11 2.90
C TYR A 96 -13.01 -0.46 3.22
N PHE A 97 -12.63 -1.72 3.01
CA PHE A 97 -11.26 -2.18 3.20
C PHE A 97 -10.27 -1.44 2.29
N ASP A 98 -10.62 -1.29 1.01
CA ASP A 98 -9.81 -0.59 0.01
C ASP A 98 -9.54 0.88 0.38
N ARG A 99 -10.57 1.57 0.90
CA ARG A 99 -10.44 2.97 1.33
C ARG A 99 -9.70 3.11 2.66
N ALA A 100 -9.95 2.22 3.62
CA ALA A 100 -9.44 2.34 4.98
C ALA A 100 -8.07 1.68 5.21
N ARG A 101 -7.54 0.91 4.24
CA ARG A 101 -6.20 0.32 4.33
C ARG A 101 -5.12 1.41 4.42
N GLU A 102 -4.23 1.33 5.41
CA GLU A 102 -3.03 2.17 5.44
C GLU A 102 -1.86 1.57 4.67
N THR A 103 -2.00 0.33 4.18
CA THR A 103 -1.05 -0.28 3.24
C THR A 103 -1.05 0.53 1.94
N ILE A 104 0.14 0.97 1.52
CA ILE A 104 0.35 1.71 0.27
C ILE A 104 1.10 0.80 -0.69
N PHE A 105 0.52 0.58 -1.86
CA PHE A 105 1.17 -0.10 -2.98
C PHE A 105 1.77 0.93 -3.94
N VAL A 106 2.80 0.54 -4.70
CA VAL A 106 3.37 1.41 -5.75
C VAL A 106 2.29 1.82 -6.77
N LYS A 107 1.41 0.88 -7.17
CA LYS A 107 0.28 1.20 -8.07
C LYS A 107 -0.65 2.30 -7.55
N ASP A 108 -0.82 2.41 -6.23
CA ASP A 108 -1.68 3.44 -5.63
C ASP A 108 -1.04 4.82 -5.79
N LEU A 109 0.30 4.89 -5.82
CA LEU A 109 1.04 6.12 -6.04
C LEU A 109 1.18 6.47 -7.53
N ILE A 110 1.27 5.48 -8.43
CA ILE A 110 1.28 5.69 -9.88
C ILE A 110 0.00 6.39 -10.34
N HIS A 111 -1.16 5.86 -9.94
CA HIS A 111 -2.46 6.39 -10.33
C HIS A 111 -2.89 7.61 -9.50
N GLY A 112 -2.22 7.84 -8.38
CA GLY A 112 -2.56 8.86 -7.41
C GLY A 112 -3.60 8.38 -6.39
N ARG A 113 -3.39 8.70 -5.13
CA ARG A 113 -4.28 8.30 -4.02
C ARG A 113 -4.53 9.43 -3.05
N TYR A 114 -5.78 9.53 -2.59
CA TYR A 114 -6.16 10.40 -1.48
C TYR A 114 -6.05 9.65 -0.15
N PHE A 115 -5.33 10.24 0.80
CA PHE A 115 -5.23 9.80 2.18
C PHE A 115 -6.05 10.73 3.06
N GLU A 116 -7.03 10.16 3.77
CA GLU A 116 -7.74 10.90 4.81
C GLU A 116 -6.89 10.95 6.09
N CYS A 117 -6.78 12.14 6.66
CA CYS A 117 -6.00 12.46 7.85
C CYS A 117 -6.94 13.09 8.88
N LYS A 118 -6.88 12.62 10.13
CA LYS A 118 -7.74 13.14 11.21
C LYS A 118 -7.25 14.47 11.75
N SER A 119 -5.97 14.78 11.56
CA SER A 119 -5.32 15.99 12.06
C SER A 119 -4.26 16.52 11.10
N ILE A 120 -3.89 17.79 11.28
CA ILE A 120 -2.77 18.43 10.56
C ILE A 120 -1.44 17.74 10.89
N ILE A 121 -1.24 17.32 12.14
CA ILE A 121 -0.04 16.60 12.57
C ILE A 121 0.07 15.26 11.83
N GLU A 122 -1.05 14.54 11.71
CA GLU A 122 -1.09 13.30 10.95
C GLU A 122 -0.83 13.54 9.46
N LEU A 123 -1.34 14.63 8.89
CA LEU A 123 -1.07 15.02 7.50
C LEU A 123 0.43 15.28 7.29
N ALA A 124 1.05 16.10 8.12
CA ALA A 124 2.48 16.42 8.02
C ALA A 124 3.35 15.16 8.21
N ARG A 125 2.97 14.27 9.14
CA ARG A 125 3.63 12.99 9.34
C ARG A 125 3.52 12.09 8.10
N LYS A 126 2.33 11.95 7.51
CA LYS A 126 2.13 11.13 6.30
C LYS A 126 2.88 11.71 5.11
N GLU A 127 2.93 13.02 4.98
CA GLU A 127 3.71 13.70 3.95
C GLU A 127 5.21 13.39 4.08
N ALA A 128 5.81 13.59 5.26
CA ALA A 128 7.22 13.28 5.48
C ALA A 128 7.53 11.80 5.21
N TRP A 129 6.62 10.91 5.63
CA TRP A 129 6.76 9.47 5.41
C TRP A 129 6.69 9.11 3.92
N LEU A 130 5.74 9.67 3.18
CA LEU A 130 5.63 9.47 1.72
C LEU A 130 6.90 9.94 1.00
N GLY A 131 7.50 11.05 1.44
CA GLY A 131 8.80 11.49 0.94
C GLY A 131 9.91 10.45 1.16
N LEU A 132 10.01 9.91 2.37
CA LEU A 132 11.02 8.88 2.72
C LEU A 132 10.82 7.56 1.97
N ILE A 133 9.59 7.12 1.79
CA ILE A 133 9.29 5.91 1.04
C ILE A 133 9.60 6.08 -0.43
N THR A 134 9.25 7.25 -0.98
CA THR A 134 9.51 7.54 -2.39
C THR A 134 11.01 7.63 -2.63
N SER A 135 11.79 8.22 -1.72
CA SER A 135 13.26 8.20 -1.84
C SER A 135 13.82 6.79 -1.74
N PHE A 136 13.30 5.93 -0.85
CA PHE A 136 13.67 4.53 -0.79
C PHE A 136 13.35 3.78 -2.10
N LEU A 137 12.15 3.96 -2.65
CA LEU A 137 11.76 3.38 -3.94
C LEU A 137 12.71 3.82 -5.05
N ARG A 138 13.10 5.10 -5.07
CA ARG A 138 14.10 5.61 -6.03
C ARG A 138 15.40 4.82 -5.95
N GLN A 139 15.92 4.63 -4.74
CA GLN A 139 17.18 3.88 -4.56
C GLN A 139 17.05 2.43 -5.02
N VAL A 140 15.93 1.78 -4.72
CA VAL A 140 15.66 0.41 -5.21
C VAL A 140 15.61 0.38 -6.74
N MET A 141 15.00 1.37 -7.38
CA MET A 141 14.95 1.47 -8.84
C MET A 141 16.33 1.72 -9.46
N GLU A 142 17.14 2.58 -8.85
CA GLU A 142 18.53 2.80 -9.29
C GLU A 142 19.37 1.52 -9.13
N SER A 143 19.24 0.80 -8.02
CA SER A 143 19.89 -0.52 -7.87
C SER A 143 19.37 -1.53 -8.91
N ALA A 144 18.08 -1.51 -9.22
CA ALA A 144 17.47 -2.41 -10.21
C ALA A 144 17.98 -2.19 -11.64
N LYS A 145 18.47 -0.99 -11.98
CA LYS A 145 19.15 -0.72 -13.26
C LYS A 145 20.42 -1.56 -13.43
N HIS A 146 21.10 -1.87 -12.32
CA HIS A 146 22.36 -2.61 -12.31
C HIS A 146 22.21 -4.10 -11.93
N TRP A 147 20.99 -4.56 -11.66
CA TRP A 147 20.74 -5.91 -11.13
C TRP A 147 21.15 -7.07 -12.07
N ASP A 148 21.21 -6.82 -13.37
CA ASP A 148 21.66 -7.79 -14.39
C ASP A 148 23.18 -7.74 -14.62
N GLY A 149 23.88 -6.89 -13.86
CA GLY A 149 25.34 -6.74 -13.91
C GLY A 149 26.05 -7.83 -13.12
N THR A 150 27.14 -8.36 -13.67
CA THR A 150 28.05 -9.24 -12.92
C THR A 150 28.94 -8.40 -12.00
N GLU A 151 28.81 -8.59 -10.69
CA GLU A 151 29.72 -8.00 -9.70
C GLU A 151 30.92 -8.93 -9.46
N ALA A 152 32.14 -8.41 -9.66
CA ALA A 152 33.35 -9.10 -9.26
C ALA A 152 33.61 -8.81 -7.77
N VAL A 153 33.25 -9.76 -6.90
CA VAL A 153 33.59 -9.68 -5.47
C VAL A 153 34.99 -10.27 -5.28
N PRO A 154 36.01 -9.46 -4.97
CA PRO A 154 37.34 -9.99 -4.70
C PRO A 154 37.28 -10.85 -3.44
N ILE A 155 37.67 -12.12 -3.57
CA ILE A 155 37.86 -13.00 -2.43
C ILE A 155 39.32 -12.87 -2.00
N ASP A 156 39.55 -12.05 -0.98
CA ASP A 156 40.88 -11.88 -0.41
C ASP A 156 41.37 -13.21 0.17
N ALA A 157 42.63 -13.56 -0.13
CA ALA A 157 43.23 -14.76 0.42
C ALA A 157 43.40 -14.61 1.94
N LEU A 158 42.76 -15.49 2.70
CA LEU A 158 42.93 -15.59 4.15
C LEU A 158 44.41 -15.81 4.50
N SER A 159 44.85 -15.29 5.64
CA SER A 159 46.19 -15.58 6.14
C SER A 159 46.34 -17.09 6.42
N LYS A 160 47.57 -17.62 6.39
CA LYS A 160 47.82 -19.07 6.57
C LYS A 160 47.17 -19.66 7.83
N GLN A 161 47.09 -18.89 8.92
CA GLN A 161 46.50 -19.37 10.18
C GLN A 161 44.97 -19.34 10.13
N GLU A 162 44.38 -18.31 9.54
CA GLU A 162 42.92 -18.20 9.37
C GLU A 162 42.41 -19.21 8.34
N ALA A 163 43.13 -19.43 7.24
CA ALA A 163 42.83 -20.47 6.27
C ALA A 163 42.86 -21.86 6.90
N LYS A 164 43.89 -22.16 7.71
CA LYS A 164 43.96 -23.43 8.47
C LYS A 164 42.78 -23.56 9.44
N TYR A 165 42.41 -22.47 10.09
CA TYR A 165 41.27 -22.45 11.00
C TYR A 165 39.95 -22.70 10.28
N VAL A 166 39.69 -22.05 9.14
CA VAL A 166 38.50 -22.26 8.31
C VAL A 166 38.44 -23.68 7.74
N VAL A 167 39.57 -24.25 7.35
CA VAL A 167 39.66 -25.65 6.87
C VAL A 167 39.37 -26.65 8.00
N ILE A 168 39.82 -26.38 9.23
CA ILE A 168 39.56 -27.23 10.40
C ILE A 168 38.13 -27.05 10.93
N ARG A 169 37.64 -25.80 10.94
CA ARG A 169 36.29 -25.41 11.39
C ARG A 169 35.24 -25.55 10.31
N GLY A 170 35.56 -26.23 9.20
CA GLY A 170 34.76 -26.29 7.99
C GLY A 170 33.28 -26.06 8.23
N LEU A 171 32.70 -25.20 7.41
CA LEU A 171 31.43 -25.62 6.83
C LEU A 171 31.50 -27.12 6.50
#